data_AF-R8AM70-F1
#
_entry.id   AF-R8AM70-F1
#
_cell.length_a   1.000
_cell.length_b   1.000
_cell.length_c   1.000
_cell.angle_alpha   90.00
_cell.angle_beta   90.00
_cell.angle_gamma   90.00
#
_symmetry.space_group_name_H-M   'P 1'
#
loop_
_entity.id
_entity.type
_entity.pdbx_description
1 polymer ?
#
loop_
_entity_poly.entity_id
_entity_poly.type
_entity_poly.pdbx_seq_one_letter_code
_entity_poly.pdbx_strand_id
1 'polypeptide(L)'
;MLRQQATIGCLLALLTAVFWGALPIAMKQALEVLDPYTIVWFRFVSATLGLGLWLAWRRGLPSPVLLWRNYRALLLVATLGLAGNFLLFNSALQYLSPAVVQVVIQLAPVLLLLASVWILKEPLQRNQGIGLLLLLGGMLLFFNERLYELFTSLSSYTLGVLLAVAAAVVWVAYGVAQKLLLRRLSSPQILLVLYTLSALLFTPMAQPQQAAAMDMRQWGMLLFCCLNTLVGYGAFAEAMARWEAAKVSAIVTLAPLFTILFLDLLSVSYPALFTAAPLNLLGYIGALVVVAGAMFSAIGHRLLPPRAVKPVATESD
;
A
#
# COMPACT_ATOMS: atom_id res chain seq x y z
N MET A 1 14.75 -20.45 18.79
CA MET A 1 13.64 -19.47 18.94
C MET A 1 13.75 -18.31 17.96
N LEU A 2 14.85 -17.54 17.92
CA LEU A 2 15.02 -16.39 16.99
C LEU A 2 14.86 -16.75 15.50
N ARG A 3 15.46 -17.87 15.06
CA ARG A 3 15.37 -18.35 13.67
C ARG A 3 13.93 -18.71 13.26
N GLN A 4 13.15 -19.25 14.19
CA GLN A 4 11.75 -19.63 13.97
C GLN A 4 10.83 -18.39 13.88
N GLN A 5 11.07 -17.37 14.72
CA GLN A 5 10.35 -16.09 14.62
C GLN A 5 10.60 -15.39 13.28
N ALA A 6 11.86 -15.40 12.81
CA ALA A 6 12.22 -14.84 11.51
C ALA A 6 11.55 -15.56 10.33
N THR A 7 11.47 -16.90 10.36
CA THR A 7 10.77 -17.67 9.32
C THR A 7 9.28 -17.34 9.29
N ILE A 8 8.63 -17.29 10.47
CA ILE A 8 7.20 -16.94 10.55
C ILE A 8 6.97 -15.51 10.02
N GLY A 9 7.82 -14.55 10.41
CA GLY A 9 7.71 -13.18 9.92
C GLY A 9 7.90 -13.06 8.41
N CYS A 10 8.82 -13.83 7.83
CA CYS A 10 9.02 -13.91 6.38
C CYS A 10 7.76 -14.47 5.67
N LEU A 11 7.20 -15.58 6.16
CA LEU A 11 5.98 -16.19 5.59
C LEU A 11 4.78 -15.24 5.68
N LEU A 12 4.64 -14.52 6.79
CA LEU A 12 3.58 -13.52 6.97
C LEU A 12 3.77 -12.32 6.02
N ALA A 13 5.01 -11.85 5.82
CA ALA A 13 5.29 -10.79 4.86
C ALA A 13 4.98 -11.23 3.41
N LEU A 14 5.29 -12.49 3.07
CA LEU A 14 4.96 -13.06 1.77
C LEU A 14 3.45 -13.20 1.58
N LEU A 15 2.74 -13.63 2.62
CA LEU A 15 1.27 -13.66 2.63
C LEU A 15 0.70 -12.26 2.37
N THR A 16 1.23 -11.23 3.03
CA THR A 16 0.85 -9.83 2.75
C THR A 16 1.11 -9.47 1.30
N ALA A 17 2.29 -9.75 0.76
CA ALA A 17 2.64 -9.42 -0.63
C ALA A 17 1.69 -10.09 -1.65
N VAL A 18 1.35 -11.36 -1.42
CA VAL A 18 0.38 -12.12 -2.25
C VAL A 18 -1.01 -11.52 -2.13
N PHE A 19 -1.48 -11.27 -0.91
CA PHE A 19 -2.82 -10.71 -0.68
C PHE A 19 -2.94 -9.32 -1.30
N TRP A 20 -1.97 -8.43 -1.06
CA TRP A 20 -1.98 -7.10 -1.64
C TRP A 20 -1.78 -7.13 -3.16
N GLY A 21 -1.01 -8.08 -3.70
CA GLY A 21 -0.88 -8.29 -5.14
C GLY A 21 -2.17 -8.74 -5.82
N ALA A 22 -2.97 -9.61 -5.19
CA ALA A 22 -4.26 -10.04 -5.71
C ALA A 22 -5.39 -9.00 -5.51
N LEU A 23 -5.24 -8.12 -4.52
CA LEU A 23 -6.25 -7.12 -4.15
C LEU A 23 -6.80 -6.27 -5.31
N PRO A 24 -5.97 -5.58 -6.12
CA PRO A 24 -6.48 -4.70 -7.17
C PRO A 24 -7.19 -5.47 -8.29
N ILE A 25 -6.90 -6.76 -8.47
CA ILE A 25 -7.58 -7.62 -9.45
C ILE A 25 -9.02 -7.88 -9.00
N ALA A 26 -9.21 -8.34 -7.76
CA ALA A 26 -10.52 -8.54 -7.18
C ALA A 26 -11.31 -7.23 -7.08
N MET A 27 -10.63 -6.14 -6.70
CA MET A 27 -11.27 -4.83 -6.56
C MET A 27 -11.77 -4.30 -7.90
N LYS A 28 -11.05 -4.55 -9.00
CA LYS A 28 -11.49 -4.16 -10.34
C LYS A 28 -12.76 -4.89 -10.80
N GLN A 29 -12.96 -6.14 -10.37
CA GLN A 29 -14.20 -6.88 -10.61
C GLN A 29 -15.38 -6.29 -9.80
N ALA A 30 -15.14 -5.88 -8.55
CA ALA A 30 -16.17 -5.22 -7.74
C ALA A 30 -16.55 -3.84 -8.31
N LEU A 31 -15.59 -3.11 -8.90
CA LEU A 31 -15.78 -1.81 -9.55
C LEU A 31 -16.65 -1.85 -10.82
N GLU A 32 -16.99 -3.03 -11.35
CA GLU A 32 -17.93 -3.18 -12.47
C GLU A 32 -19.35 -2.76 -12.07
N VAL A 33 -19.70 -2.91 -10.79
CA VAL A 33 -21.05 -2.64 -10.26
C VAL A 33 -21.01 -1.58 -9.16
N LEU A 34 -19.98 -1.61 -8.31
CA LEU A 34 -19.87 -0.71 -7.17
C LEU A 34 -19.00 0.51 -7.49
N ASP A 35 -19.40 1.67 -6.99
CA ASP A 35 -18.54 2.85 -7.00
C ASP A 35 -17.39 2.74 -5.97
N PRO A 36 -16.29 3.51 -6.14
CA PRO A 36 -15.16 3.51 -5.22
C PRO A 36 -15.51 3.80 -3.75
N TYR A 37 -16.46 4.69 -3.48
CA TYR A 37 -16.87 5.04 -2.11
C TYR A 37 -17.54 3.83 -1.46
N THR A 38 -18.44 3.16 -2.17
CA THR A 38 -19.19 2.01 -1.70
C THR A 38 -18.28 0.81 -1.40
N ILE A 39 -17.30 0.51 -2.26
CA ILE A 39 -16.30 -0.55 -2.00
C ILE A 39 -15.49 -0.25 -0.75
N VAL A 40 -14.96 0.97 -0.64
CA VAL A 40 -14.15 1.38 0.51
C VAL A 40 -14.98 1.35 1.79
N TRP A 41 -16.24 1.75 1.73
CA TRP A 41 -17.18 1.66 2.84
C TRP A 41 -17.40 0.22 3.30
N PHE A 42 -17.72 -0.72 2.41
CA PHE A 42 -17.87 -2.15 2.77
C PHE A 42 -16.61 -2.70 3.44
N ARG A 43 -15.44 -2.34 2.92
CA ARG A 43 -14.15 -2.76 3.49
C ARG A 43 -13.90 -2.20 4.88
N PHE A 44 -14.21 -0.93 5.12
CA PHE A 44 -14.00 -0.33 6.45
C PHE A 44 -15.06 -0.74 7.46
N VAL A 45 -16.33 -0.93 7.06
CA VAL A 45 -17.36 -1.49 7.94
C VAL A 45 -16.98 -2.91 8.36
N SER A 46 -16.66 -3.78 7.40
CA SER A 46 -16.25 -5.16 7.70
C SER A 46 -14.97 -5.22 8.53
N ALA A 47 -13.98 -4.37 8.25
CA ALA A 47 -12.76 -4.29 9.05
C ALA A 47 -13.02 -3.78 10.47
N THR A 48 -13.91 -2.79 10.64
CA THR A 48 -14.34 -2.28 11.95
C THR A 48 -15.02 -3.36 12.77
N LEU A 49 -15.97 -4.09 12.17
CA LEU A 49 -16.68 -5.17 12.85
C LEU A 49 -15.75 -6.33 13.20
N GLY A 50 -14.95 -6.81 12.24
CA GLY A 50 -14.05 -7.94 12.45
C GLY A 50 -12.94 -7.64 13.45
N LEU A 51 -12.24 -6.51 13.29
CA LEU A 51 -11.16 -6.11 14.20
C LEU A 51 -11.71 -5.68 15.56
N GLY A 52 -12.86 -5.00 15.58
CA GLY A 52 -13.55 -4.59 16.79
C GLY A 52 -13.98 -5.77 17.65
N LEU A 53 -14.60 -6.79 17.04
CA LEU A 53 -14.98 -8.03 17.73
C LEU A 53 -13.77 -8.77 18.28
N TRP A 54 -12.70 -8.88 17.49
CA TRP A 54 -11.45 -9.53 17.93
C TRP A 54 -10.78 -8.78 19.10
N LEU A 55 -10.71 -7.45 19.06
CA LEU A 55 -10.16 -6.65 20.15
C LEU A 55 -11.05 -6.66 21.40
N ALA A 56 -12.37 -6.64 21.23
CA ALA A 56 -13.32 -6.77 22.34
C ALA A 56 -13.14 -8.10 23.06
N TRP A 57 -13.02 -9.20 22.31
CA TRP A 57 -12.76 -10.53 22.87
C TRP A 57 -11.43 -10.59 23.64
N ARG A 58 -10.38 -9.92 23.13
CA ARG A 58 -9.07 -9.81 23.79
C ARG A 58 -9.00 -8.75 24.90
N ARG A 59 -10.10 -8.04 25.20
CA ARG A 59 -10.15 -6.91 26.13
C ARG A 59 -9.11 -5.82 25.82
N GLY A 60 -8.79 -5.65 24.54
CA GLY A 60 -7.74 -4.75 24.03
C GLY A 60 -8.27 -3.48 23.36
N LEU A 61 -9.54 -3.13 23.55
CA LEU A 61 -10.15 -1.93 22.96
C LEU A 61 -9.41 -0.66 23.40
N PRO A 62 -9.21 0.31 22.49
CA PRO A 62 -8.55 1.56 22.85
C PRO A 62 -9.41 2.37 23.83
N SER A 63 -8.77 3.02 24.80
CA SER A 63 -9.48 3.91 25.74
C SER A 63 -10.01 5.15 25.01
N PRO A 64 -11.34 5.42 25.00
CA PRO A 64 -11.92 6.57 24.32
C PRO A 64 -11.37 7.92 24.82
N VAL A 65 -11.08 7.99 26.12
CA VAL A 65 -10.60 9.20 26.81
C VAL A 65 -9.18 9.58 26.38
N LEU A 66 -8.33 8.59 26.09
CA LEU A 66 -6.94 8.81 25.67
C LEU A 66 -6.83 9.28 24.21
N LEU A 67 -7.80 8.89 23.36
CA LEU A 67 -7.79 9.16 21.92
C LEU A 67 -8.05 10.64 21.60
N TRP A 68 -9.02 11.26 22.26
CA TRP A 68 -9.57 12.55 21.82
C TRP A 68 -8.87 13.80 22.38
N ARG A 69 -8.27 13.72 23.58
CA ARG A 69 -7.76 14.95 24.26
C ARG A 69 -6.44 15.48 23.69
N ASN A 70 -5.54 14.59 23.27
CA ASN A 70 -4.17 14.97 22.87
C ASN A 70 -3.83 14.68 21.41
N TYR A 71 -4.62 13.88 20.69
CA TYR A 71 -4.23 13.37 19.36
C TYR A 71 -5.28 13.61 18.27
N ARG A 72 -6.32 14.42 18.53
CA ARG A 72 -7.42 14.69 17.58
C ARG A 72 -6.93 15.09 16.17
N ALA A 73 -5.96 15.99 16.09
CA ALA A 73 -5.44 16.47 14.81
C ALA A 73 -4.68 15.36 14.07
N LEU A 74 -3.89 14.57 14.81
CA LEU A 74 -3.13 13.46 14.26
C LEU A 74 -4.05 12.31 13.79
N LEU A 75 -5.11 12.01 14.55
CA LEU A 75 -6.13 11.06 14.17
C LEU A 75 -6.91 11.52 12.94
N LEU A 76 -7.22 12.81 12.84
CA LEU A 76 -7.86 13.38 11.64
C LEU A 76 -6.98 13.21 10.41
N VAL A 77 -5.69 13.59 10.50
CA VAL A 77 -4.72 13.42 9.40
C VAL A 77 -4.56 11.93 9.03
N ALA A 78 -4.44 11.05 10.01
CA ALA A 78 -4.33 9.60 9.75
C ALA A 78 -5.61 9.03 9.11
N THR A 79 -6.79 9.49 9.54
CA THR A 79 -8.09 9.04 9.01
C THR A 79 -8.28 9.53 7.58
N LEU A 80 -8.07 10.82 7.33
CA LEU A 80 -8.16 11.40 5.98
C LEU A 80 -7.08 10.81 5.05
N GLY A 81 -5.89 10.55 5.58
CA GLY A 81 -4.81 9.88 4.87
C GLY A 81 -5.19 8.46 4.45
N LEU A 82 -5.68 7.65 5.38
CA LEU A 82 -6.06 6.27 5.08
C LEU A 82 -7.30 6.20 4.17
N ALA A 83 -8.34 6.96 4.49
CA ALA A 83 -9.58 7.04 3.70
C ALA A 83 -9.32 7.56 2.29
N GLY A 84 -8.56 8.66 2.18
CA GLY A 84 -8.19 9.28 0.92
C GLY A 84 -7.34 8.35 0.06
N ASN A 85 -6.35 7.65 0.64
CA ASN A 85 -5.59 6.66 -0.10
C ASN A 85 -6.48 5.55 -0.68
N PHE A 86 -7.35 4.96 0.14
CA PHE A 86 -8.24 3.89 -0.32
C PHE A 86 -9.16 4.37 -1.43
N LEU A 87 -9.78 5.54 -1.28
CA LEU A 87 -10.65 6.12 -2.30
C LEU A 87 -9.88 6.40 -3.59
N LEU A 88 -8.77 7.13 -3.52
CA LEU A 88 -7.98 7.51 -4.70
C LEU A 88 -7.40 6.28 -5.43
N PHE A 89 -6.97 5.26 -4.70
CA PHE A 89 -6.50 4.00 -5.29
C PHE A 89 -7.63 3.25 -6.00
N ASN A 90 -8.83 3.19 -5.40
CA ASN A 90 -10.01 2.59 -6.03
C ASN A 90 -10.43 3.38 -7.28
N SER A 91 -10.48 4.71 -7.20
CA SER A 91 -10.79 5.57 -8.34
C SER A 91 -9.76 5.42 -9.47
N ALA A 92 -8.47 5.29 -9.15
CA ALA A 92 -7.44 5.04 -10.15
C ALA A 92 -7.66 3.72 -10.92
N LEU A 93 -8.14 2.66 -10.24
CA LEU A 93 -8.44 1.37 -10.88
C LEU A 93 -9.60 1.42 -11.88
N GLN A 94 -10.47 2.43 -11.83
CA GLN A 94 -11.50 2.62 -12.85
C GLN A 94 -10.86 2.96 -14.21
N TYR A 95 -9.71 3.65 -14.20
CA TYR A 95 -9.03 4.13 -15.41
C TYR A 95 -7.82 3.28 -15.81
N LEU A 96 -7.18 2.62 -14.84
CA LEU A 96 -5.91 1.93 -15.04
C LEU A 96 -6.03 0.42 -14.83
N SER A 97 -5.13 -0.35 -15.44
CA SER A 97 -5.03 -1.78 -15.13
C SER A 97 -4.49 -1.99 -13.70
N PRO A 98 -4.81 -3.13 -13.05
CA PRO A 98 -4.30 -3.44 -11.71
C PRO A 98 -2.77 -3.37 -11.62
N ALA A 99 -2.08 -3.83 -12.67
CA ALA A 99 -0.62 -3.77 -12.77
C ALA A 99 -0.09 -2.33 -12.74
N VAL A 100 -0.71 -1.41 -13.50
CA VAL A 100 -0.28 -0.01 -13.55
C VAL A 100 -0.44 0.66 -12.18
N VAL A 101 -1.61 0.51 -11.54
CA VAL A 101 -1.84 1.13 -10.21
C VAL A 101 -0.83 0.62 -9.17
N GLN A 102 -0.53 -0.68 -9.19
CA GLN A 102 0.46 -1.29 -8.30
C GLN A 102 1.90 -0.84 -8.58
N VAL A 103 2.26 -0.62 -9.83
CA VAL A 103 3.60 -0.07 -10.13
C VAL A 103 3.69 1.39 -9.69
N VAL A 104 2.64 2.19 -9.91
CA VAL A 104 2.62 3.62 -9.50
C VAL A 104 2.68 3.78 -7.99
N ILE A 105 2.01 2.92 -7.20
CA ILE A 105 2.03 3.03 -5.73
C ILE A 105 3.43 2.84 -5.14
N GLN A 106 4.37 2.25 -5.89
CA GLN A 106 5.78 2.14 -5.50
C GLN A 106 6.49 3.51 -5.42
N LEU A 107 5.86 4.59 -5.90
CA LEU A 107 6.30 5.96 -5.61
C LEU A 107 6.21 6.29 -4.11
N ALA A 108 5.32 5.64 -3.35
CA ALA A 108 5.11 5.96 -1.93
C ALA A 108 6.40 5.81 -1.10
N PRO A 109 7.19 4.71 -1.20
CA PRO A 109 8.52 4.62 -0.58
C PRO A 109 9.46 5.77 -0.93
N VAL A 110 9.46 6.24 -2.17
CA VAL A 110 10.28 7.38 -2.63
C VAL A 110 9.83 8.67 -1.95
N LEU A 111 8.53 8.93 -2.00
CA LEU A 111 7.93 10.12 -1.40
C LEU A 111 8.14 10.15 0.12
N LEU A 112 8.05 8.99 0.78
CA LEU A 112 8.32 8.86 2.21
C LEU A 112 9.80 9.13 2.54
N LEU A 113 10.71 8.65 1.70
CA LEU A 113 12.15 8.89 1.83
C LEU A 113 12.47 10.38 1.68
N LEU A 114 11.94 11.03 0.64
CA LEU A 114 12.09 12.48 0.41
C LEU A 114 11.49 13.29 1.57
N ALA A 115 10.30 12.92 2.03
CA ALA A 115 9.67 13.53 3.20
C ALA A 115 10.52 13.35 4.46
N SER A 116 11.18 12.21 4.64
CA SER A 116 12.07 11.98 5.78
C SER A 116 13.33 12.86 5.72
N VAL A 117 13.93 13.03 4.54
CA VAL A 117 15.07 13.94 4.36
C VAL A 117 14.67 15.38 4.62
N TRP A 118 13.51 15.83 4.13
CA TRP A 118 13.10 17.24 4.23
C TRP A 118 12.50 17.61 5.59
N ILE A 119 11.65 16.75 6.15
CA ILE A 119 10.92 17.00 7.40
C ILE A 119 11.75 16.55 8.60
N LEU A 120 12.35 15.35 8.54
CA LEU A 120 13.11 14.77 9.66
C LEU A 120 14.59 15.12 9.60
N LYS A 121 15.07 15.72 8.50
CA LYS A 121 16.49 16.07 8.28
C LYS A 121 17.44 14.86 8.39
N GLU A 122 16.93 13.67 8.09
CA GLU A 122 17.72 12.44 8.08
C GLU A 122 18.57 12.39 6.79
N PRO A 123 19.88 12.09 6.87
CA PRO A 123 20.75 12.04 5.69
C PRO A 123 20.40 10.84 4.80
N LEU A 124 20.34 11.08 3.48
CA LEU A 124 20.07 10.04 2.49
C LEU A 124 21.22 9.03 2.44
N GLN A 125 20.92 7.76 2.71
CA GLN A 125 21.92 6.70 2.59
C GLN A 125 22.16 6.34 1.12
N ARG A 126 23.39 5.94 0.77
CA ARG A 126 23.78 5.62 -0.61
C ARG A 126 22.90 4.55 -1.26
N ASN A 127 22.51 3.53 -0.51
CA ASN A 127 21.60 2.49 -0.98
C ASN A 127 20.21 3.03 -1.32
N GLN A 128 19.70 3.97 -0.54
CA GLN A 128 18.40 4.61 -0.79
C GLN A 128 18.44 5.45 -2.06
N GLY A 129 19.53 6.17 -2.32
CA GLY A 129 19.74 6.93 -3.56
C GLY A 129 19.83 6.04 -4.81
N ILE A 130 20.55 4.91 -4.74
CA ILE A 130 20.60 3.95 -5.87
C ILE A 130 19.24 3.29 -6.09
N GLY A 131 18.57 2.86 -5.01
CA GLY A 131 17.23 2.28 -5.09
C GLY A 131 16.21 3.24 -5.70
N LEU A 132 16.31 4.53 -5.38
CA LEU A 132 15.52 5.60 -5.98
C LEU A 132 15.76 5.71 -7.50
N LEU A 133 17.02 5.77 -7.93
CA LEU A 133 17.36 5.86 -9.36
C LEU A 133 16.86 4.64 -10.15
N LEU A 134 17.03 3.44 -9.58
CA LEU A 134 16.50 2.20 -10.17
C LEU A 134 14.97 2.26 -10.28
N LEU A 135 14.29 2.70 -9.22
CA LEU A 135 12.84 2.78 -9.20
C LEU A 135 12.31 3.76 -10.27
N LEU A 136 12.91 4.96 -10.37
CA LEU A 136 12.52 5.95 -11.38
C LEU A 136 12.83 5.46 -12.80
N GLY A 137 14.00 4.87 -13.02
CA GLY A 137 14.35 4.26 -14.32
C GLY A 137 13.42 3.12 -14.69
N GLY A 138 13.07 2.25 -13.74
CA GLY A 138 12.11 1.18 -13.92
C GLY A 138 10.71 1.70 -14.28
N MET A 139 10.28 2.82 -13.70
CA MET A 139 9.01 3.45 -14.06
C MET A 139 9.02 3.98 -15.50
N LEU A 140 10.11 4.62 -15.94
CA LEU A 140 10.25 5.06 -17.33
C LEU A 140 10.17 3.87 -18.30
N LEU A 141 10.83 2.75 -17.98
CA LEU A 141 10.74 1.52 -18.76
C LEU A 141 9.33 0.93 -18.74
N PHE A 142 8.68 0.90 -17.57
CA PHE A 142 7.32 0.37 -17.40
C PHE A 142 6.31 1.12 -18.27
N PHE A 143 6.40 2.46 -18.29
CA PHE A 143 5.49 3.31 -19.05
C PHE A 143 5.89 3.52 -20.51
N ASN A 144 6.91 2.83 -21.04
CA ASN A 144 7.53 3.16 -22.34
C ASN A 144 6.54 3.42 -23.50
N GLU A 145 5.47 2.62 -23.65
CA GLU A 145 4.48 2.79 -24.72
C GLU A 145 3.44 3.89 -24.44
N ARG A 146 3.27 4.26 -23.17
CA ARG A 146 2.26 5.22 -22.68
C ARG A 146 2.86 6.55 -22.24
N LEU A 147 4.18 6.70 -22.25
CA LEU A 147 4.88 7.94 -21.87
C LEU A 147 4.38 9.12 -22.70
N TYR A 148 4.21 8.95 -24.01
CA TYR A 148 3.72 10.02 -24.87
C TYR A 148 2.31 10.50 -24.44
N GLU A 149 1.36 9.56 -24.29
CA GLU A 149 -0.01 9.85 -23.88
C GLU A 149 -0.08 10.64 -22.54
N LEU A 150 0.80 10.27 -21.59
CA LEU A 150 0.91 10.92 -20.28
C LEU A 150 1.33 12.38 -20.34
N PHE A 151 2.20 12.76 -21.29
CA PHE A 151 2.73 14.11 -21.40
C PHE A 151 1.99 15.00 -22.40
N THR A 152 1.24 14.42 -23.34
CA THR A 152 0.59 15.19 -24.41
C THR A 152 -0.92 15.29 -24.30
N SER A 153 -1.56 14.46 -23.47
CA SER A 153 -3.03 14.44 -23.36
C SER A 153 -3.50 14.36 -21.91
N LEU A 154 -4.47 15.21 -21.55
CA LEU A 154 -5.27 15.05 -20.33
C LEU A 154 -6.35 13.99 -20.57
N SER A 155 -5.94 12.76 -20.91
CA SER A 155 -6.84 11.64 -21.14
C SER A 155 -7.33 11.05 -19.81
N SER A 156 -8.34 10.17 -19.87
CA SER A 156 -8.79 9.39 -18.71
C SER A 156 -7.66 8.54 -18.11
N TYR A 157 -6.70 8.10 -18.92
CA TYR A 157 -5.52 7.37 -18.45
C TYR A 157 -4.63 8.27 -17.59
N THR A 158 -4.34 9.50 -18.06
CA THR A 158 -3.56 10.49 -17.30
C THR A 158 -4.24 10.83 -15.97
N LEU A 159 -5.56 11.02 -15.96
CA LEU A 159 -6.32 11.19 -14.72
C LEU A 159 -6.13 10.00 -13.77
N GLY A 160 -6.21 8.76 -14.28
CA GLY A 160 -5.95 7.55 -13.51
C GLY A 160 -4.57 7.54 -12.85
N VAL A 161 -3.52 7.92 -13.60
CA VAL A 161 -2.15 8.00 -13.07
C VAL A 161 -2.04 9.08 -12.01
N LEU A 162 -2.62 10.26 -12.22
CA LEU A 162 -2.65 11.35 -11.23
C LEU A 162 -3.35 10.92 -9.94
N LEU A 163 -4.47 10.18 -10.04
CA LEU A 163 -5.17 9.61 -8.88
C LEU A 163 -4.29 8.61 -8.12
N ALA A 164 -3.57 7.73 -8.83
CA ALA A 164 -2.66 6.77 -8.21
C ALA A 164 -1.46 7.45 -7.53
N VAL A 165 -0.90 8.49 -8.15
CA VAL A 165 0.17 9.32 -7.55
C VAL A 165 -0.35 10.05 -6.31
N ALA A 166 -1.55 10.65 -6.40
CA ALA A 166 -2.19 11.29 -5.25
C ALA A 166 -2.44 10.28 -4.12
N ALA A 167 -2.88 9.07 -4.45
CA ALA A 167 -3.02 7.99 -3.47
C ALA A 167 -1.69 7.67 -2.77
N ALA A 168 -0.57 7.64 -3.51
CA ALA A 168 0.77 7.44 -2.95
C ALA A 168 1.19 8.59 -2.01
N VAL A 169 0.93 9.85 -2.39
CA VAL A 169 1.25 11.03 -1.57
C VAL A 169 0.45 11.01 -0.27
N VAL A 170 -0.87 10.77 -0.36
CA VAL A 170 -1.77 10.73 0.80
C VAL A 170 -1.43 9.55 1.73
N TRP A 171 -0.97 8.42 1.17
CA TRP A 171 -0.46 7.29 1.94
C TRP A 171 0.78 7.65 2.78
N VAL A 172 1.69 8.48 2.26
CA VAL A 172 2.86 8.95 3.03
C VAL A 172 2.42 9.78 4.24
N ALA A 173 1.45 10.67 4.07
CA ALA A 173 0.91 11.45 5.18
C ALA A 173 0.30 10.54 6.27
N TYR A 174 -0.46 9.52 5.85
CA TYR A 174 -0.96 8.48 6.75
C TYR A 174 0.17 7.75 7.46
N GLY A 175 1.19 7.27 6.75
CA GLY A 175 2.29 6.50 7.32
C GLY A 175 3.08 7.29 8.37
N VAL A 176 3.34 8.58 8.12
CA VAL A 176 3.96 9.49 9.10
C VAL A 176 3.06 9.64 10.33
N ALA A 177 1.77 9.91 10.14
CA ALA A 177 0.83 10.06 11.25
C ALA A 177 0.69 8.77 12.08
N GLN A 178 0.62 7.62 11.43
CA GLN A 178 0.57 6.31 12.07
C GLN A 178 1.83 6.03 12.90
N LYS A 179 3.03 6.34 12.38
CA LYS A 179 4.29 6.18 13.12
C LYS A 179 4.30 6.99 14.42
N LEU A 180 3.70 8.18 14.41
CA LEU A 180 3.56 9.02 15.61
C LEU A 180 2.54 8.45 16.60
N LEU A 181 1.40 7.92 16.13
CA LEU A 181 0.38 7.27 16.95
C LEU A 181 0.88 5.97 17.62
N LEU A 182 1.75 5.22 16.94
CA LEU A 182 2.34 3.97 17.44
C LEU A 182 3.20 4.16 18.71
N ARG A 183 3.58 5.39 19.06
CA ARG A 183 4.28 5.69 20.32
C ARG A 183 3.41 5.48 21.56
N ARG A 184 2.09 5.39 21.41
CA ARG A 184 1.11 5.36 22.51
C ARG A 184 0.04 4.30 22.37
N LEU A 185 -0.28 3.88 21.15
CA LEU A 185 -1.30 2.88 20.85
C LEU A 185 -0.68 1.72 20.09
N SER A 186 -1.24 0.52 20.27
CA SER A 186 -0.86 -0.63 19.45
C SER A 186 -1.40 -0.49 18.01
N SER A 187 -0.76 -1.14 17.05
CA SER A 187 -1.19 -1.10 15.64
C SER A 187 -2.67 -1.50 15.45
N PRO A 188 -3.17 -2.60 16.05
CA PRO A 188 -4.58 -2.97 15.92
C PRO A 188 -5.55 -1.92 16.48
N GLN A 189 -5.19 -1.25 17.58
CA GLN A 189 -6.01 -0.19 18.17
C GLN A 189 -6.09 1.03 17.26
N ILE A 190 -4.97 1.43 16.66
CA ILE A 190 -4.93 2.53 15.68
C ILE A 190 -5.81 2.18 14.49
N LEU A 191 -5.60 1.01 13.89
CA LEU A 191 -6.37 0.57 12.72
C LEU A 191 -7.87 0.49 13.01
N LEU A 192 -8.29 -0.01 14.18
CA LEU A 192 -9.70 -0.02 14.56
C LEU A 192 -10.29 1.40 14.56
N VAL A 193 -9.61 2.37 15.17
CA VAL A 193 -10.08 3.76 15.21
C VAL A 193 -10.16 4.34 13.81
N LEU A 194 -9.13 4.14 12.98
CA LEU A 194 -9.10 4.67 11.63
C LEU A 194 -10.19 4.04 10.75
N TYR A 195 -10.35 2.71 10.77
CA TYR A 195 -11.41 2.03 10.04
C TYR A 195 -12.80 2.50 10.48
N THR A 196 -13.02 2.70 11.79
CA THR A 196 -14.30 3.19 12.31
C THR A 196 -14.58 4.60 11.80
N LEU A 197 -13.62 5.52 11.94
CA LEU A 197 -13.78 6.90 11.50
C LEU A 197 -13.92 7.02 9.97
N SER A 198 -13.18 6.21 9.21
CA SER A 198 -13.29 6.16 7.75
C SER A 198 -14.62 5.55 7.30
N ALA A 199 -15.14 4.52 7.98
CA ALA A 199 -16.47 3.98 7.71
C ALA A 199 -17.54 5.05 7.92
N LEU A 200 -17.50 5.78 9.03
CA LEU A 200 -18.41 6.89 9.33
C LEU A 200 -18.31 8.01 8.29
N LEU A 201 -17.09 8.36 7.86
CA LEU A 201 -16.84 9.37 6.83
C LEU A 201 -17.48 9.01 5.49
N PHE A 202 -17.45 7.73 5.09
CA PHE A 202 -17.99 7.28 3.81
C PHE A 202 -19.47 6.90 3.84
N THR A 203 -20.07 6.66 5.02
CA THR A 203 -21.51 6.34 5.15
C THR A 203 -22.46 7.25 4.36
N PRO A 204 -22.33 8.60 4.37
CA PRO A 204 -23.24 9.45 3.61
C PRO A 204 -23.04 9.38 2.08
N MET A 205 -21.90 8.87 1.62
CA MET A 205 -21.56 8.79 0.19
C MET A 205 -21.75 7.37 -0.38
N ALA A 206 -21.78 6.36 0.50
CA ALA A 206 -21.93 4.96 0.12
C ALA A 206 -23.35 4.65 -0.37
N GLN A 207 -23.43 3.86 -1.43
CA GLN A 207 -24.68 3.41 -2.06
C GLN A 207 -24.77 1.87 -2.00
N PRO A 208 -24.97 1.27 -0.82
CA PRO A 208 -24.95 -0.19 -0.64
C PRO A 208 -26.01 -0.92 -1.48
N GLN A 209 -27.04 -0.21 -1.95
CA GLN A 209 -28.06 -0.75 -2.85
C GLN A 209 -27.48 -1.23 -4.18
N GLN A 210 -26.37 -0.65 -4.65
CA GLN A 210 -25.66 -1.14 -5.85
C GLN A 210 -25.25 -2.62 -5.71
N ALA A 211 -24.98 -3.08 -4.49
CA ALA A 211 -24.58 -4.46 -4.24
C ALA A 211 -25.67 -5.50 -4.56
N ALA A 212 -26.94 -5.07 -4.67
CA ALA A 212 -28.03 -5.95 -5.09
C ALA A 212 -27.92 -6.38 -6.56
N ALA A 213 -27.19 -5.62 -7.39
CA ALA A 213 -26.96 -5.95 -8.80
C ALA A 213 -25.72 -6.83 -9.02
N MET A 214 -24.97 -7.17 -7.95
CA MET A 214 -23.75 -7.97 -8.07
C MET A 214 -24.07 -9.45 -8.25
N ASP A 215 -23.30 -10.10 -9.12
CA ASP A 215 -23.32 -11.56 -9.24
C ASP A 215 -22.49 -12.26 -8.12
N MET A 216 -22.57 -13.59 -8.06
CA MET A 216 -21.87 -14.37 -7.03
C MET A 216 -20.33 -14.21 -7.09
N ARG A 217 -19.78 -14.02 -8.29
CA ARG A 217 -18.34 -13.80 -8.49
C ARG A 217 -17.94 -12.48 -7.86
N GLN A 218 -18.65 -11.41 -8.18
CA GLN A 218 -18.38 -10.07 -7.68
C GLN A 218 -18.55 -10.00 -6.16
N TRP A 219 -19.55 -10.69 -5.60
CA TRP A 219 -19.69 -10.84 -4.15
C TRP A 219 -18.49 -11.57 -3.52
N GLY A 220 -18.00 -12.64 -4.15
CA GLY A 220 -16.78 -13.32 -3.73
C GLY A 220 -15.54 -12.42 -3.76
N MET A 221 -15.42 -11.57 -4.79
CA MET A 221 -14.32 -10.61 -4.92
C MET A 221 -14.41 -9.47 -3.89
N LEU A 222 -15.60 -8.97 -3.59
CA LEU A 222 -15.82 -7.99 -2.52
C LEU A 222 -15.52 -8.59 -1.14
N LEU A 223 -15.98 -9.82 -0.88
CA LEU A 223 -15.66 -10.54 0.36
C LEU A 223 -14.14 -10.72 0.50
N PHE A 224 -13.45 -11.11 -0.56
CA PHE A 224 -11.99 -11.16 -0.57
C PHE A 224 -11.38 -9.79 -0.25
N CYS A 225 -11.85 -8.70 -0.87
CA CYS A 225 -11.37 -7.34 -0.56
C CYS A 225 -11.56 -6.95 0.92
N CYS A 226 -12.70 -7.31 1.52
CA CYS A 226 -13.01 -7.08 2.93
C CYS A 226 -12.09 -7.89 3.84
N LEU A 227 -11.96 -9.20 3.60
CA LEU A 227 -11.07 -10.09 4.35
C LEU A 227 -9.60 -9.68 4.21
N ASN A 228 -9.19 -9.25 3.03
CA ASN A 228 -7.84 -8.76 2.74
C ASN A 228 -7.48 -7.54 3.60
N THR A 229 -8.44 -6.65 3.86
CA THR A 229 -8.24 -5.50 4.74
C THR A 229 -7.88 -5.92 6.16
N LEU A 230 -8.43 -7.04 6.64
CA LEU A 230 -8.13 -7.58 7.97
C LEU A 230 -6.86 -8.45 7.95
N VAL A 231 -6.83 -9.46 7.09
CA VAL A 231 -5.77 -10.48 7.03
C VAL A 231 -4.47 -9.88 6.50
N GLY A 232 -4.52 -9.04 5.47
CA GLY A 232 -3.33 -8.43 4.87
C GLY A 232 -2.62 -7.49 5.85
N TYR A 233 -3.36 -6.58 6.49
CA TYR A 233 -2.80 -5.68 7.52
C TYR A 233 -2.43 -6.41 8.81
N GLY A 234 -3.20 -7.43 9.20
CA GLY A 234 -2.87 -8.28 10.35
C GLY A 234 -1.58 -9.06 10.15
N ALA A 235 -1.43 -9.74 9.02
CA ALA A 235 -0.21 -10.45 8.65
C ALA A 235 0.99 -9.50 8.54
N PHE A 236 0.80 -8.31 7.97
CA PHE A 236 1.83 -7.28 7.88
C PHE A 236 2.31 -6.82 9.26
N ALA A 237 1.37 -6.51 10.15
CA ALA A 237 1.68 -6.08 11.52
C ALA A 237 2.38 -7.19 12.31
N GLU A 238 1.94 -8.44 12.20
CA GLU A 238 2.58 -9.59 12.84
C GLU A 238 3.96 -9.89 12.25
N ALA A 239 4.16 -9.70 10.94
CA ALA A 239 5.48 -9.81 10.31
C ALA A 239 6.45 -8.77 10.88
N MET A 240 6.00 -7.52 11.00
CA MET A 240 6.78 -6.42 11.60
C MET A 240 7.13 -6.65 13.07
N ALA A 241 6.28 -7.37 13.81
CA ALA A 241 6.54 -7.71 15.21
C ALA A 241 7.56 -8.85 15.39
N ARG A 242 7.73 -9.70 14.37
CA ARG A 242 8.52 -10.95 14.44
C ARG A 242 9.80 -10.91 13.62
N TRP A 243 9.94 -9.92 12.74
CA TRP A 243 11.05 -9.80 11.84
C TRP A 243 11.43 -8.34 11.60
N GLU A 244 12.62 -8.14 11.05
CA GLU A 244 13.14 -6.79 10.83
C GLU A 244 12.30 -6.03 9.80
N ALA A 245 11.88 -4.81 10.16
CA ALA A 245 10.98 -4.01 9.34
C ALA A 245 11.49 -3.80 7.90
N ALA A 246 12.79 -3.58 7.73
CA ALA A 246 13.40 -3.42 6.41
C ALA A 246 13.19 -4.67 5.52
N LYS A 247 13.30 -5.88 6.09
CA LYS A 247 13.12 -7.14 5.35
C LYS A 247 11.65 -7.41 5.05
N VAL A 248 10.75 -7.13 5.99
CA VAL A 248 9.31 -7.21 5.77
C VAL A 248 8.90 -6.26 4.63
N SER A 249 9.32 -5.00 4.69
CA SER A 249 9.06 -4.02 3.63
C SER A 249 9.61 -4.45 2.27
N ALA A 250 10.81 -5.04 2.22
CA ALA A 250 11.37 -5.57 0.98
C ALA A 250 10.51 -6.69 0.39
N ILE A 251 10.00 -7.64 1.19
CA ILE A 251 9.09 -8.68 0.67
C ILE A 251 7.77 -8.08 0.18
N VAL A 252 7.20 -7.14 0.92
CA VAL A 252 5.92 -6.51 0.57
C VAL A 252 6.02 -5.75 -0.77
N THR A 253 7.19 -5.23 -1.13
CA THR A 253 7.40 -4.59 -2.44
C THR A 253 7.27 -5.54 -3.64
N LEU A 254 7.17 -6.86 -3.43
CA LEU A 254 6.85 -7.84 -4.47
C LEU A 254 5.39 -7.80 -4.93
N ALA A 255 4.50 -7.10 -4.22
CA ALA A 255 3.07 -7.05 -4.54
C ALA A 255 2.77 -6.71 -6.02
N PRO A 256 3.44 -5.75 -6.69
CA PRO A 256 3.20 -5.46 -8.10
C PRO A 256 3.54 -6.63 -9.03
N LEU A 257 4.59 -7.40 -8.72
CA LEU A 257 4.97 -8.59 -9.49
C LEU A 257 3.94 -9.70 -9.30
N PHE A 258 3.41 -9.88 -8.09
CA PHE A 258 2.29 -10.79 -7.86
C PHE A 258 1.04 -10.37 -8.62
N THR A 259 0.73 -9.07 -8.68
CA THR A 259 -0.40 -8.57 -9.49
C THR A 259 -0.24 -8.93 -10.96
N ILE A 260 0.94 -8.68 -11.55
CA ILE A 260 1.21 -9.01 -12.95
C ILE A 260 1.11 -10.52 -13.16
N LEU A 261 1.78 -11.32 -12.33
CA LEU A 261 1.74 -12.79 -12.39
C LEU A 261 0.30 -13.33 -12.31
N PHE A 262 -0.49 -12.85 -11.34
CA PHE A 262 -1.86 -13.33 -11.16
C PHE A 262 -2.76 -12.90 -12.31
N LEU A 263 -2.61 -11.69 -12.86
CA LEU A 263 -3.36 -11.27 -14.06
C LEU A 263 -3.05 -12.17 -15.24
N ASP A 264 -1.78 -12.46 -15.49
CA ASP A 264 -1.37 -13.30 -16.63
C ASP A 264 -1.90 -14.74 -16.46
N LEU A 265 -1.77 -15.33 -15.27
CA LEU A 265 -2.31 -16.67 -14.98
C LEU A 265 -3.84 -16.73 -15.07
N LEU A 266 -4.54 -15.72 -14.54
CA LEU A 266 -6.00 -15.64 -14.58
C LEU A 266 -6.50 -15.39 -16.01
N SER A 267 -5.76 -14.63 -16.83
CA SER A 267 -6.14 -14.41 -18.23
C SER A 267 -6.08 -15.68 -19.07
N VAL A 268 -5.15 -16.59 -18.77
CA VAL A 268 -5.08 -17.90 -19.44
C VAL A 268 -6.16 -18.84 -18.92
N SER A 269 -6.44 -18.81 -17.62
CA SER A 269 -7.39 -19.72 -16.97
C SER A 269 -8.85 -19.31 -17.18
N TYR A 270 -9.12 -18.01 -17.24
CA TYR A 270 -10.45 -17.40 -17.32
C TYR A 270 -10.45 -16.20 -18.29
N PRO A 271 -10.18 -16.42 -19.60
CA PRO A 271 -9.98 -15.35 -20.59
C PRO A 271 -11.22 -14.48 -20.82
N ALA A 272 -12.42 -15.00 -20.53
CA ALA A 272 -13.66 -14.23 -20.63
C ALA A 272 -13.82 -13.16 -19.53
N LEU A 273 -13.06 -13.29 -18.42
CA LEU A 273 -13.19 -12.45 -17.23
C LEU A 273 -11.96 -11.57 -16.98
N PHE A 274 -10.77 -12.05 -17.34
CA PHE A 274 -9.53 -11.34 -17.09
C PHE A 274 -8.73 -11.15 -18.37
N THR A 275 -8.24 -9.93 -18.56
CA THR A 275 -7.28 -9.60 -19.60
C THR A 275 -5.87 -9.62 -19.03
N ALA A 276 -4.92 -10.16 -19.81
CA ALA A 276 -3.51 -10.14 -19.45
C ALA A 276 -3.02 -8.70 -19.23
N ALA A 277 -1.94 -8.53 -18.46
CA ALA A 277 -1.37 -7.21 -18.31
C ALA A 277 -0.95 -6.66 -19.69
N PRO A 278 -1.43 -5.48 -20.13
CA PRO A 278 -1.10 -4.93 -21.45
C PRO A 278 0.31 -4.34 -21.42
N LEU A 279 1.32 -5.20 -21.28
CA LEU A 279 2.72 -4.86 -21.13
C LEU A 279 3.55 -5.54 -22.22
N ASN A 280 4.43 -4.78 -22.85
CA ASN A 280 5.49 -5.33 -23.69
C ASN A 280 6.65 -5.83 -22.81
N LEU A 281 7.66 -6.46 -23.42
CA LEU A 281 8.84 -6.98 -22.71
C LEU A 281 9.54 -5.90 -21.87
N LEU A 282 9.65 -4.67 -22.38
CA LEU A 282 10.21 -3.54 -21.64
C LEU A 282 9.36 -3.16 -20.42
N GLY A 283 8.03 -3.30 -20.52
CA GLY A 283 7.09 -3.14 -19.43
C GLY A 283 7.36 -4.13 -18.28
N TYR A 284 7.53 -5.42 -18.61
CA TYR A 284 7.88 -6.45 -17.63
C TYR A 284 9.25 -6.20 -16.98
N ILE A 285 10.27 -5.85 -17.78
CA ILE A 285 11.59 -5.48 -17.26
C ILE A 285 11.48 -4.25 -16.35
N GLY A 286 10.71 -3.24 -16.75
CA GLY A 286 10.44 -2.04 -15.98
C GLY A 286 9.84 -2.37 -14.62
N ALA A 287 8.79 -3.21 -14.56
CA ALA A 287 8.19 -3.66 -13.31
C ALA A 287 9.20 -4.38 -12.38
N LEU A 288 10.03 -5.26 -12.93
CA LEU A 288 11.09 -5.94 -12.18
C LEU A 288 12.11 -4.94 -11.62
N VAL A 289 12.53 -3.96 -12.42
CA VAL A 289 13.48 -2.92 -12.01
C VAL A 289 12.86 -2.00 -10.94
N VAL A 290 11.58 -1.64 -11.04
CA VAL A 290 10.85 -0.87 -10.01
C VAL A 290 10.89 -1.60 -8.67
N VAL A 291 10.52 -2.88 -8.68
CA VAL A 291 10.50 -3.69 -7.45
C VAL A 291 11.91 -3.91 -6.91
N ALA A 292 12.88 -4.23 -7.76
CA ALA A 292 14.28 -4.36 -7.34
C ALA A 292 14.83 -3.07 -6.74
N GLY A 293 14.51 -1.90 -7.32
CA GLY A 293 14.89 -0.59 -6.80
C GLY A 293 14.27 -0.30 -5.42
N ALA A 294 12.97 -0.59 -5.26
CA ALA A 294 12.28 -0.46 -3.98
C ALA A 294 12.88 -1.38 -2.89
N MET A 295 13.12 -2.65 -3.22
CA MET A 295 13.80 -3.61 -2.34
C MET A 295 15.20 -3.14 -1.96
N PHE A 296 15.99 -2.69 -2.94
CA PHE A 296 17.35 -2.22 -2.72
C PHE A 296 17.38 -0.97 -1.82
N SER A 297 16.41 -0.07 -1.96
CA SER A 297 16.27 1.06 -1.03
C SER A 297 16.06 0.60 0.41
N ALA A 298 15.20 -0.41 0.62
CA ALA A 298 14.87 -0.94 1.94
C ALA A 298 16.04 -1.69 2.62
N ILE A 299 16.74 -2.58 1.90
CA ILE A 299 17.73 -3.50 2.48
C ILE A 299 19.17 -3.35 1.94
N GLY A 300 19.41 -2.44 1.00
CA GLY A 300 20.70 -2.31 0.31
C GLY A 300 21.87 -1.87 1.21
N HIS A 301 21.61 -1.27 2.37
CA HIS A 301 22.65 -0.95 3.37
C HIS A 301 23.42 -2.19 3.86
N ARG A 302 22.85 -3.38 3.70
CA ARG A 302 23.51 -4.66 4.01
C ARG A 302 24.46 -5.14 2.92
N LEU A 303 24.19 -4.74 1.67
CA LEU A 303 25.00 -5.08 0.50
C LEU A 303 26.08 -4.03 0.27
N LEU A 304 25.79 -2.76 0.60
CA LEU A 304 26.70 -1.63 0.54
C LEU A 304 26.81 -1.03 1.95
N PRO A 305 27.74 -1.52 2.79
CA PRO A 305 27.97 -0.93 4.11
C PRO A 305 28.32 0.56 3.97
N PRO A 306 27.83 1.43 4.88
CA PRO A 306 28.14 2.85 4.82
C PRO A 306 29.66 3.05 4.87
N ARG A 307 30.18 3.95 4.02
CA ARG A 307 31.59 4.38 4.10
C ARG A 307 31.81 4.94 5.50
N ALA A 308 32.83 4.44 6.21
CA ALA A 308 33.27 5.02 7.47
C ALA A 308 33.53 6.52 7.25
N VAL A 309 32.75 7.37 7.93
CA VAL A 309 33.02 8.80 7.96
C VAL A 309 34.35 8.95 8.69
N LYS A 310 35.41 9.39 7.99
CA LYS A 310 36.67 9.74 8.65
C LYS A 310 36.34 10.80 9.70
N PRO A 311 36.87 10.69 10.94
CA PRO A 311 36.71 11.74 11.92
C PRO A 311 37.19 13.04 11.29
N VAL A 312 36.36 14.09 11.35
CA VAL A 312 36.81 15.45 11.06
C VAL A 312 37.91 15.70 12.09
N ALA A 313 39.15 15.84 11.61
CA ALA A 313 40.23 16.31 12.45
C ALA A 313 39.79 17.68 12.98
N THR A 314 39.50 17.76 14.27
CA THR A 314 39.42 19.04 14.97
C THR A 314 40.81 19.64 14.85
N GLU A 315 40.97 20.61 13.94
CA GLU A 315 42.11 21.53 13.97
C GLU A 315 42.05 22.23 15.33
N SER A 316 42.93 21.78 16.22
CA SER A 316 43.38 22.55 17.37
C SER A 316 44.49 23.46 16.87
N ASP A 317 44.18 24.73 16.70
CA ASP A 317 45.12 25.86 16.79
C ASP A 317 44.38 27.06 17.37
#